data_AF-A0AAE4UV44-F1
#
_entry.id   AF-A0AAE4UV44-F1
#
_cell.length_a   1.000
_cell.length_b   1.000
_cell.length_c   1.000
_cell.angle_alpha   90.00
_cell.angle_beta   90.00
_cell.angle_gamma   90.00
#
_symmetry.space_group_name_H-M   'P 1'
#
loop_
_entity.id
_entity.type
_entity.pdbx_description
1 polymer ?
#
loop_
_entity_poly.entity_id
_entity_poly.type
_entity_poly.pdbx_seq_one_letter_code
_entity_poly.pdbx_strand_id
1 'polypeptide(L)' 'MELMAGWWDGFELWIAGLPFVPQVALVLLVMVPVCRGVAWLLDRALAAVFVLLRRDVPTVEEP' A
#
# COMPACT_ATOMS: atom_id res chain seq x y z
N MET A 1 -23.71 9.54 -7.33
CA MET A 1 -23.37 8.11 -7.16
C MET A 1 -23.37 7.38 -8.50
N GLU A 2 -24.41 7.55 -9.34
CA GLU A 2 -24.51 6.99 -10.70
C GLU A 2 -23.30 7.26 -11.62
N LEU A 3 -22.75 8.47 -11.62
CA LEU A 3 -21.61 8.84 -12.48
C LEU A 3 -20.32 8.07 -12.16
N MET A 4 -20.02 7.87 -10.87
CA MET A 4 -18.88 7.05 -10.45
C MET A 4 -19.12 5.58 -10.79
N ALA A 5 -20.34 5.08 -10.59
CA ALA A 5 -20.69 3.70 -10.89
C ALA A 5 -20.58 3.40 -12.39
N GLY A 6 -21.09 4.28 -13.26
CA GLY A 6 -20.99 4.09 -14.71
C GLY A 6 -19.57 4.17 -15.25
N TRP A 7 -18.72 5.02 -14.68
CA TRP A 7 -17.31 5.06 -15.07
C TRP A 7 -16.55 3.79 -14.61
N TRP A 8 -16.84 3.31 -13.41
CA TRP A 8 -16.27 2.08 -12.88
C TRP A 8 -16.73 0.83 -13.65
N ASP A 9 -18.01 0.75 -14.02
CA ASP A 9 -18.56 -0.33 -14.84
C ASP A 9 -17.87 -0.42 -16.22
N GLY A 10 -17.64 0.73 -16.86
CA GLY A 10 -16.87 0.78 -18.12
C GLY A 10 -15.40 0.36 -17.94
N PHE A 11 -14.81 0.65 -16.79
CA PHE A 11 -13.45 0.22 -16.45
C PHE A 11 -13.37 -1.30 -16.19
N GLU A 12 -14.34 -1.87 -15.48
CA GLU A 12 -14.45 -3.31 -15.28
C GLU A 12 -14.60 -4.06 -16.61
N LEU A 13 -15.46 -3.56 -17.50
CA LEU A 13 -15.64 -4.12 -18.84
C LEU A 13 -14.37 -4.05 -19.69
N TRP A 14 -13.63 -2.95 -19.64
CA TRP A 14 -12.37 -2.80 -20.34
C TRP A 14 -11.32 -3.80 -19.84
N ILE A 15 -11.17 -3.94 -18.52
CA ILE A 15 -10.24 -4.91 -17.92
C ILE A 15 -10.64 -6.36 -18.23
N ALA A 16 -11.93 -6.68 -18.09
CA ALA A 16 -12.44 -8.03 -18.33
C ALA A 16 -12.40 -8.42 -19.81
N GLY A 17 -12.42 -7.44 -20.73
CA GLY A 17 -12.29 -7.65 -22.17
C GLY A 17 -10.85 -7.90 -22.65
N LEU A 18 -9.84 -7.75 -21.79
CA LEU A 18 -8.44 -8.02 -22.14
C LEU A 18 -8.15 -9.53 -22.18
N PRO A 19 -7.28 -10.01 -23.08
CA PRO A 19 -6.79 -11.38 -23.03
C PRO A 19 -5.89 -11.60 -21.80
N PHE A 20 -5.68 -12.87 -21.43
CA PHE A 20 -5.02 -13.26 -20.16
C PHE A 20 -3.66 -12.57 -19.92
N VAL A 21 -2.78 -12.51 -20.93
CA VAL A 21 -1.42 -11.96 -20.78
C VAL A 21 -1.42 -10.48 -20.37
N PRO A 22 -2.06 -9.56 -21.12
CA PRO A 22 -2.10 -8.16 -20.70
C PRO A 22 -2.93 -7.92 -19.44
N GLN A 23 -3.94 -8.75 -19.14
CA GLN A 23 -4.71 -8.66 -17.89
C GLN A 23 -3.81 -8.94 -16.67
N VAL A 24 -3.03 -10.02 -16.71
CA VAL A 24 -2.06 -10.34 -15.64
C VAL A 24 -0.97 -9.28 -15.56
N ALA A 25 -0.48 -8.78 -16.69
CA ALA A 25 0.53 -7.71 -16.72
C ALA A 25 0.01 -6.43 -16.03
N LEU A 26 -1.23 -6.02 -16.29
CA LEU A 26 -1.87 -4.89 -15.61
C LEU A 26 -1.99 -5.12 -14.10
N VAL A 27 -2.44 -6.31 -13.69
CA VAL A 27 -2.53 -6.67 -12.27
C VAL A 27 -1.16 -6.58 -11.60
N LEU A 28 -0.12 -7.15 -12.19
CA LEU A 28 1.24 -7.08 -11.64
C LEU A 28 1.75 -5.64 -11.59
N LEU A 29 1.51 -4.85 -12.64
CA LEU A 29 1.91 -3.45 -12.73
C LEU A 29 1.31 -2.61 -11.60
N VAL A 30 0.08 -2.91 -11.17
CA VAL A 30 -0.60 -2.19 -10.08
C VAL A 30 -0.26 -2.80 -8.72
N MET A 31 -0.31 -4.12 -8.58
CA MET A 31 -0.18 -4.80 -7.30
C MET A 31 1.25 -4.73 -6.75
N VAL A 32 2.28 -4.84 -7.61
CA VAL A 32 3.69 -4.76 -7.18
C VAL A 32 4.02 -3.40 -6.52
N PRO A 33 3.73 -2.24 -7.13
CA PRO A 33 3.99 -0.96 -6.48
C PRO A 33 3.10 -0.74 -5.25
N VAL A 34 1.86 -1.25 -5.24
CA VAL A 34 0.99 -1.21 -4.04
C VAL A 34 1.64 -1.98 -2.88
N CYS A 35 2.06 -3.22 -3.10
CA CYS A 35 2.77 -4.02 -2.10
C CYS A 35 4.04 -3.32 -1.62
N ARG A 36 4.81 -2.74 -2.55
CA ARG A 36 6.02 -1.97 -2.20
C ARG A 36 5.70 -0.74 -1.36
N GLY A 37 4.62 -0.02 -1.67
CA GLY A 37 4.15 1.12 -0.90
C GLY A 37 3.70 0.72 0.50
N VAL A 38 2.95 -0.38 0.62
CA VAL A 38 2.52 -0.92 1.92
C VAL A 38 3.71 -1.37 2.75
N ALA A 39 4.66 -2.11 2.18
CA ALA A 39 5.88 -2.52 2.87
C ALA A 39 6.66 -1.31 3.40
N TRP A 40 6.88 -0.30 2.53
CA TRP A 40 7.55 0.93 2.93
C TRP A 40 6.83 1.67 4.06
N LEU A 41 5.50 1.71 4.03
CA LEU A 41 4.69 2.34 5.07
C LEU A 41 4.79 1.59 6.40
N LEU A 42 4.76 0.26 6.36
CA LEU A 42 4.94 -0.58 7.54
C LEU A 42 6.33 -0.41 8.15
N ASP A 43 7.38 -0.42 7.33
CA ASP A 43 8.76 -0.20 7.78
C ASP A 43 8.90 1.16 8.49
N ARG A 44 8.28 2.20 7.91
CA ARG A 44 8.30 3.54 8.47
C ARG A 44 7.47 3.67 9.74
N ALA A 45 6.34 2.99 9.82
CA ALA A 45 5.51 2.93 11.01
C ALA A 45 6.25 2.22 12.15
N LEU A 46 6.88 1.07 11.87
CA LEU A 46 7.68 0.33 12.83
C LEU A 46 8.86 1.17 13.35
N ALA A 47 9.58 1.84 12.46
CA ALA A 47 10.66 2.74 12.85
C ALA A 47 10.17 3.87 13.78
N ALA A 48 9.02 4.47 13.47
CA ALA A 48 8.42 5.51 14.32
C ALA A 48 8.05 4.96 15.70
N VAL A 49 7.44 3.77 15.77
CA VAL A 49 7.10 3.11 17.04
C VAL A 49 8.33 2.81 17.87
N PHE A 50 9.41 2.29 17.28
CA PHE A 50 10.65 2.03 18.00
C PHE A 50 11.32 3.30 18.56
N VAL A 51 11.30 4.40 17.79
CA VAL A 51 11.81 5.70 18.27
C VAL A 51 11.00 6.20 19.47
N LEU A 52 9.67 6.06 19.41
CA LEU A 52 8.79 6.44 20.51
C LEU A 52 9.04 5.57 21.75
N LEU A 53 9.17 4.25 21.61
CA LEU A 53 9.44 3.34 22.72
C LEU A 53 10.81 3.59 23.39
N ARG A 54 11.82 4.01 22.61
CA ARG A 54 13.17 4.27 23.13
C ARG A 54 13.26 5.55 23.97
N ARG A 55 12.22 6.39 23.95
CA ARG A 55 12.13 7.60 24.77
C ARG A 55 11.89 7.29 26.25
N ASP A 56 11.58 6.04 26.60
CA ASP A 56 11.23 5.62 27.96
C ASP A 56 12.38 4.98 28.75
N VAL A 57 13.64 5.05 28.30
CA VAL A 57 14.79 4.67 29.14
C VAL A 57 15.16 5.89 30.00
N PRO A 58 14.82 5.91 31.31
CA PRO A 58 15.30 6.97 32.18
C PRO A 58 16.82 6.82 32.21
N THR A 59 17.53 7.89 31.90
CA THR A 59 18.94 8.02 32.26
C THR A 59 19.02 7.78 33.76
N VAL A 60 19.52 6.61 34.15
CA VAL A 60 19.91 6.34 35.52
C VAL A 60 21.07 7.30 35.77
N GLU A 61 20.76 8.39 36.46
CA GLU A 61 21.72 9.37 36.92
C GLU A 61 22.60 8.66 37.95
N GLU A 62 23.80 8.26 37.52
CA GLU A 62 24.80 7.66 38.40
C GLU A 62 25.31 8.73 39.39
N PRO A 63 25.36 8.43 40.70
CA PRO A 63 25.68 9.38 41.77
C PRO A 63 27.15 9.78 41.89
#